data_AF-A0A3L7MMN5-F1
#
_entry.id   AF-A0A3L7MMN5-F1
#
_cell.length_a   1.000
_cell.length_b   1.000
_cell.length_c   1.000
_cell.angle_alpha   90.00
_cell.angle_beta   90.00
_cell.angle_gamma   90.00
#
_symmetry.space_group_name_H-M   'P 1'
#
loop_
_entity.id
_entity.type
_entity.pdbx_description
1 polymer ?
#
loop_
_entity_poly.entity_id
_entity_poly.type
_entity_poly.pdbx_seq_one_letter_code
_entity_poly.pdbx_strand_id
1 'polypeptide(L)'
;ISIHAGIILLMLGELITGIFAVEGNMTIEQGGVTNYLELKETSGFMGKVNGPELAFSDMSIPKKEKVVVIPNHLLRTGGKISTPLLPFDIEIIKYMNNSSVEEIDPDKKEEIANLANIGDGVRIRANEKNEASGTDKDQKIDLPSAYINLIDKKTGKSVGTYLASIWLSLSSLKPTQSVITEDGTKTEMALRFKRSYKPFSMELIEFKHERYLGTNTPKNFSSKIKLSNESLNENRETLISMNNPLRYDGETFYQSGFLPNDKGTILQVVRNPGWIMPYLSCLVVSFGMLLHFGMHLNTFLKKRAISNA
;
A
#
# COMPACT_ATOMS: atom_id res chain seq x y z
N ILE A 1 19.03 36.95 -0.16
CA ILE A 1 17.87 36.72 -1.06
C ILE A 1 17.95 35.34 -1.70
N SER A 2 18.98 35.01 -2.49
CA SER A 2 19.06 33.70 -3.20
C SER A 2 19.06 32.46 -2.30
N ILE A 3 19.72 32.51 -1.13
CA ILE A 3 19.69 31.40 -0.16
C ILE A 3 18.27 31.19 0.39
N HIS A 4 17.55 32.28 0.70
CA HIS A 4 16.19 32.20 1.23
C HIS A 4 15.22 31.69 0.15
N ALA A 5 15.40 32.12 -1.10
CA ALA A 5 14.63 31.60 -2.23
C ALA A 5 14.85 30.09 -2.44
N GLY A 6 16.09 29.61 -2.28
CA GLY A 6 16.40 28.18 -2.31
C GLY A 6 15.69 27.39 -1.21
N ILE A 7 15.70 27.87 0.04
CA ILE A 7 14.99 27.22 1.16
C ILE A 7 13.48 27.20 0.93
N ILE A 8 12.90 28.32 0.47
CA ILE A 8 11.46 28.38 0.14
C ILE A 8 11.11 27.37 -0.95
N LEU A 9 11.96 27.23 -1.98
CA LEU A 9 11.78 26.24 -3.03
C LEU A 9 11.85 24.80 -2.49
N LEU A 10 12.73 24.51 -1.53
CA LEU A 10 12.80 23.20 -0.87
C LEU A 10 11.49 22.89 -0.15
N MET A 11 11.01 23.84 0.67
CA MET A 11 9.76 23.68 1.44
C MET A 11 8.54 23.53 0.52
N LEU A 12 8.47 24.29 -0.58
CA LEU A 12 7.43 24.09 -1.59
C LEU A 12 7.53 22.71 -2.24
N GLY A 13 8.76 22.23 -2.52
CA GLY A 13 8.99 20.90 -3.06
C GLY A 13 8.50 19.78 -2.14
N GLU A 14 8.75 19.91 -0.83
CA GLU A 14 8.23 18.98 0.19
C GLU A 14 6.70 19.05 0.30
N LEU A 15 6.11 20.25 0.26
CA LEU A 15 4.65 20.41 0.27
C LEU A 15 4.00 19.76 -0.96
N ILE A 16 4.54 20.00 -2.16
CA ILE A 16 4.06 19.39 -3.40
C ILE A 16 4.20 17.86 -3.31
N THR A 17 5.34 17.36 -2.83
CA THR A 17 5.55 15.93 -2.64
C THR A 17 4.53 15.36 -1.66
N GLY A 18 4.32 15.99 -0.50
CA GLY A 18 3.37 15.52 0.52
C GLY A 18 1.90 15.52 0.07
N ILE A 19 1.52 16.38 -0.89
CA ILE A 19 0.14 16.45 -1.40
C ILE A 19 -0.08 15.53 -2.61
N PHE A 20 0.92 15.41 -3.50
CA PHE A 20 0.74 14.79 -4.81
C PHE A 20 1.51 13.49 -5.01
N ALA A 21 2.42 13.13 -4.10
CA ALA A 21 3.09 11.84 -4.21
C ALA A 21 2.09 10.71 -3.96
N VAL A 22 2.22 9.66 -4.76
CA VAL A 22 1.48 8.42 -4.58
C VAL A 22 2.48 7.33 -4.25
N GLU A 23 2.23 6.64 -3.15
CA GLU A 23 3.04 5.52 -2.69
C GLU A 23 2.17 4.28 -2.50
N GLY A 24 2.73 3.13 -2.84
CA GLY A 24 2.08 1.84 -2.66
C GLY A 24 3.08 0.70 -2.74
N ASN A 25 2.59 -0.50 -2.46
CA ASN A 25 3.37 -1.71 -2.54
C ASN A 25 2.87 -2.59 -3.69
N MET A 26 3.79 -3.24 -4.38
CA MET A 26 3.52 -4.32 -5.33
C MET A 26 4.18 -5.58 -4.81
N THR A 27 3.37 -6.53 -4.35
CA THR A 27 3.82 -7.84 -3.88
C THR A 27 3.68 -8.86 -5.01
N ILE A 28 4.74 -9.59 -5.30
CA ILE A 28 4.76 -10.60 -6.38
C ILE A 28 5.35 -11.89 -5.84
N GLU A 29 4.59 -12.98 -5.92
CA GLU A 29 5.09 -14.32 -5.64
C GLU A 29 6.08 -14.78 -6.71
N GLN A 30 7.00 -15.67 -6.34
CA GLN A 30 7.93 -16.30 -7.27
C GLN A 30 7.15 -17.03 -8.38
N GLY A 31 7.35 -16.64 -9.64
CA GLY A 31 6.59 -17.11 -10.81
C GLY A 31 5.19 -16.50 -10.95
N GLY A 32 4.79 -15.62 -10.04
CA GLY A 32 3.51 -14.93 -10.05
C GLY A 32 3.53 -13.69 -10.97
N VAL A 33 2.34 -13.29 -11.41
CA VAL A 33 2.12 -12.09 -12.22
C VAL A 33 1.19 -11.16 -11.46
N THR A 34 1.51 -9.87 -11.41
CA THR A 34 0.62 -8.83 -10.88
C THR A 34 0.60 -7.61 -11.80
N ASN A 35 -0.46 -6.83 -11.70
CA ASN A 35 -0.63 -5.57 -12.43
C ASN A 35 -1.24 -4.48 -11.54
N TYR A 36 -1.18 -4.61 -10.21
CA TYR A 36 -1.76 -3.62 -9.31
C TYR A 36 -0.81 -3.24 -8.19
N LEU A 37 -1.04 -2.04 -7.66
CA LEU A 37 -0.43 -1.52 -6.45
C LEU A 37 -1.45 -1.58 -5.32
N GLU A 38 -1.01 -1.98 -4.13
CA GLU A 38 -1.75 -1.81 -2.89
C GLU A 38 -1.36 -0.47 -2.28
N LEU A 39 -2.32 0.45 -2.27
CA LEU A 39 -2.14 1.79 -1.73
C LEU A 39 -2.33 1.72 -0.22
N LYS A 40 -1.29 2.12 0.52
CA LYS A 40 -1.40 2.27 1.97
C LYS A 40 -2.31 3.45 2.28
N GLU A 41 -3.10 3.30 3.34
CA GLU A 41 -3.88 4.41 3.87
C GLU A 41 -2.93 5.54 4.24
N THR A 42 -3.13 6.70 3.61
CA THR A 42 -2.25 7.86 3.75
C THR A 42 -3.05 8.99 4.35
N SER A 43 -2.61 9.50 5.48
CA SER A 43 -3.18 10.72 6.06
C SER A 43 -2.63 11.93 5.31
N GLY A 44 -3.45 12.53 4.44
CA GLY A 44 -3.12 13.76 3.73
C GLY A 44 -3.65 15.00 4.43
N PHE A 45 -3.27 16.18 3.93
CA PHE A 45 -3.77 17.48 4.42
C PHE A 45 -5.31 17.61 4.35
N MET A 46 -5.96 16.88 3.43
CA MET A 46 -7.43 16.82 3.29
C MET A 46 -8.09 15.65 4.06
N GLY A 47 -7.35 14.93 4.90
CA GLY A 47 -7.82 13.75 5.65
C GLY A 47 -7.23 12.43 5.12
N LYS A 48 -7.73 11.31 5.64
CA LYS A 48 -7.29 9.96 5.24
C LYS A 48 -7.71 9.65 3.80
N VAL A 49 -6.75 9.31 2.96
CA VAL A 49 -6.93 8.94 1.55
C VAL A 49 -6.49 7.49 1.36
N ASN A 50 -7.20 6.75 0.50
CA ASN A 50 -6.94 5.33 0.20
C ASN A 50 -7.18 4.37 1.39
N GLY A 51 -8.26 4.58 2.15
CA GLY A 51 -8.74 3.58 3.10
C GLY A 51 -9.05 2.23 2.44
N PRO A 52 -9.12 1.15 3.22
CA PRO A 52 -9.33 -0.22 2.72
C PRO A 52 -10.65 -0.34 1.95
N GLU A 53 -10.73 -1.37 1.13
CA GLU A 53 -11.92 -1.70 0.36
C GLU A 53 -12.35 -3.14 0.65
N LEU A 54 -13.65 -3.37 0.63
CA LEU A 54 -14.21 -4.72 0.69
C LEU A 54 -14.43 -5.19 -0.74
N ALA A 55 -13.72 -6.25 -1.13
CA ALA A 55 -13.74 -6.79 -2.48
C ALA A 55 -14.41 -8.17 -2.50
N PHE A 56 -15.21 -8.39 -3.54
CA PHE A 56 -15.85 -9.65 -3.85
C PHE A 56 -15.43 -10.09 -5.25
N SER A 57 -14.73 -11.21 -5.35
CA SER A 57 -14.26 -11.79 -6.61
C SER A 57 -15.09 -13.00 -6.98
N ASP A 58 -15.69 -12.97 -8.18
CA ASP A 58 -16.45 -14.10 -8.72
C ASP A 58 -15.49 -15.16 -9.30
N MET A 59 -15.57 -16.39 -8.79
CA MET A 59 -14.71 -17.51 -9.20
C MET A 59 -15.35 -18.40 -10.28
N SER A 60 -16.55 -18.06 -10.77
CA SER A 60 -17.30 -18.86 -11.74
C SER A 60 -16.69 -18.85 -13.16
N ILE A 61 -15.87 -17.86 -13.50
CA ILE A 61 -15.28 -17.72 -14.84
C ILE A 61 -13.74 -17.87 -14.77
N PRO A 62 -13.19 -19.00 -15.27
CA PRO A 62 -11.75 -19.15 -15.42
C PRO A 62 -11.18 -18.05 -16.32
N LYS A 63 -10.14 -17.34 -15.84
CA LYS A 63 -9.36 -16.28 -16.54
C LYS A 63 -10.01 -14.89 -16.69
N LYS A 64 -11.22 -14.65 -16.18
CA LYS A 64 -11.78 -13.30 -16.03
C LYS A 64 -12.31 -13.12 -14.62
N GLU A 65 -11.51 -12.47 -13.79
CA GLU A 65 -11.91 -12.12 -12.42
C GLU A 65 -12.83 -10.91 -12.48
N LYS A 66 -14.14 -11.13 -12.27
CA LYS A 66 -15.07 -10.02 -12.03
C LYS A 66 -14.99 -9.66 -10.56
N VAL A 67 -14.47 -8.47 -10.26
CA VAL A 67 -14.35 -7.98 -8.89
C VAL A 67 -15.35 -6.85 -8.66
N VAL A 68 -16.19 -6.99 -7.63
CA VAL A 68 -17.04 -5.90 -7.12
C VAL A 68 -16.36 -5.33 -5.89
N VAL A 69 -16.15 -4.02 -5.87
CA VAL A 69 -15.47 -3.32 -4.79
C VAL A 69 -16.43 -2.37 -4.09
N ILE A 70 -16.50 -2.50 -2.77
CA ILE A 70 -17.23 -1.59 -1.89
C ILE A 70 -16.22 -0.63 -1.23
N PRO A 71 -16.30 0.67 -1.50
CA PRO A 71 -15.33 1.65 -1.01
C PRO A 71 -15.48 1.90 0.50
N ASN A 72 -14.36 2.26 1.15
CA ASN A 72 -14.26 2.46 2.60
C ASN A 72 -15.39 3.31 3.21
N HIS A 73 -15.76 4.41 2.55
CA HIS A 73 -16.72 5.38 3.11
C HIS A 73 -18.14 4.81 3.29
N LEU A 74 -18.45 3.67 2.65
CA LEU A 74 -19.71 2.93 2.82
C LEU A 74 -19.63 1.87 3.93
N LEU A 75 -18.44 1.49 4.37
CA LEU A 75 -18.21 0.48 5.40
C LEU A 75 -18.42 1.07 6.81
N ARG A 76 -19.63 1.53 7.10
CA ARG A 76 -19.99 2.14 8.39
C ARG A 76 -20.82 1.18 9.23
N THR A 77 -20.58 1.11 10.52
CA THR A 77 -21.40 0.33 11.47
C THR A 77 -22.89 0.65 11.31
N GLY A 78 -23.72 -0.39 11.16
CA GLY A 78 -25.15 -0.31 10.87
C GLY A 78 -25.50 -0.02 9.40
N GLY A 79 -24.50 0.18 8.54
CA GLY A 79 -24.69 0.46 7.12
C GLY A 79 -25.22 -0.76 6.36
N LYS A 80 -26.14 -0.51 5.42
CA LYS A 80 -26.65 -1.52 4.49
C LYS A 80 -26.30 -1.12 3.06
N ILE A 81 -25.80 -2.08 2.30
CA ILE A 81 -25.30 -1.86 0.95
C ILE A 81 -25.95 -2.91 0.05
N SER A 82 -26.69 -2.44 -0.95
CA SER A 82 -27.30 -3.27 -1.97
C SER A 82 -26.80 -2.86 -3.34
N THR A 83 -26.36 -3.83 -4.15
CA THR A 83 -25.95 -3.61 -5.54
C THR A 83 -26.45 -4.75 -6.43
N PRO A 84 -26.93 -4.48 -7.65
CA PRO A 84 -27.33 -5.53 -8.59
C PRO A 84 -26.15 -6.41 -9.04
N LEU A 85 -24.90 -6.01 -8.74
CA LEU A 85 -23.70 -6.73 -9.12
C LEU A 85 -23.39 -7.93 -8.23
N LEU A 86 -24.03 -8.05 -7.07
CA LEU A 86 -23.83 -9.13 -6.09
C LEU A 86 -25.16 -9.87 -5.81
N PRO A 87 -25.09 -11.18 -5.52
CA PRO A 87 -26.27 -11.99 -5.21
C PRO A 87 -26.80 -11.78 -3.78
N PHE A 88 -26.08 -11.02 -2.94
CA PHE A 88 -26.43 -10.73 -1.56
C PHE A 88 -26.41 -9.22 -1.26
N ASP A 89 -27.19 -8.82 -0.27
CA ASP A 89 -27.08 -7.54 0.42
C ASP A 89 -26.03 -7.65 1.54
N ILE A 90 -25.35 -6.53 1.80
CA ILE A 90 -24.27 -6.45 2.76
C ILE A 90 -24.73 -5.56 3.92
N GLU A 91 -24.74 -6.10 5.12
CA GLU A 91 -25.02 -5.38 6.35
C GLU A 91 -23.76 -5.34 7.22
N ILE A 92 -23.26 -4.13 7.48
CA ILE A 92 -22.06 -3.92 8.29
C ILE A 92 -22.47 -3.90 9.75
N ILE A 93 -22.30 -5.03 10.44
CA ILE A 93 -22.67 -5.19 11.85
C ILE A 93 -21.76 -4.31 12.73
N LYS A 94 -20.46 -4.33 12.47
CA LYS A 94 -19.47 -3.50 13.15
C LYS A 94 -18.28 -3.24 12.25
N TYR A 95 -17.86 -1.98 12.13
CA TYR A 95 -16.60 -1.60 11.49
C TYR A 95 -15.67 -0.96 12.51
N MET A 96 -14.40 -1.37 12.51
CA MET A 96 -13.36 -0.87 13.39
C MET A 96 -12.24 -0.28 12.51
N ASN A 97 -11.98 1.03 12.65
CA ASN A 97 -10.93 1.73 11.89
C ASN A 97 -9.54 1.15 12.17
N ASN A 98 -9.30 0.73 13.41
CA ASN A 98 -8.11 -0.02 13.79
C ASN A 98 -8.49 -1.17 14.73
N SER A 99 -7.78 -2.28 14.63
CA SER A 99 -8.09 -3.47 15.40
C SER A 99 -6.86 -4.34 15.65
N SER A 100 -6.99 -5.28 16.58
CA SER A 100 -6.11 -6.45 16.71
C SER A 100 -6.94 -7.72 16.58
N VAL A 101 -6.38 -8.77 16.02
CA VAL A 101 -7.01 -10.09 15.99
C VAL A 101 -6.41 -11.01 17.05
N GLU A 102 -7.24 -11.85 17.65
CA GLU A 102 -6.83 -12.91 18.58
C GLU A 102 -7.57 -14.20 18.24
N GLU A 103 -6.92 -15.34 18.48
CA GLU A 103 -7.58 -16.65 18.38
C GLU A 103 -8.49 -16.89 19.59
N ILE A 104 -9.67 -17.45 19.33
CA ILE A 104 -10.65 -17.78 20.34
C ILE A 104 -10.33 -19.18 20.88
N ASP A 105 -10.18 -19.27 22.20
CA ASP A 105 -9.97 -20.54 22.91
C ASP A 105 -11.33 -21.21 23.15
N PRO A 106 -11.63 -22.36 22.50
CA PRO A 106 -12.93 -23.01 22.59
C PRO A 106 -13.27 -23.51 24.00
N ASP A 107 -12.27 -23.73 24.86
CA ASP A 107 -12.44 -24.26 26.21
C ASP A 107 -12.65 -23.17 27.26
N LYS A 108 -12.43 -21.90 26.91
CA LYS A 108 -12.67 -20.76 27.80
C LYS A 108 -14.05 -20.17 27.54
N LYS A 109 -14.79 -19.93 28.63
CA LYS A 109 -15.97 -19.06 28.57
C LYS A 109 -15.51 -17.63 28.32
N GLU A 110 -15.64 -17.21 27.08
CA GLU A 110 -15.45 -15.84 26.64
C GLU A 110 -16.47 -14.91 27.31
N GLU A 111 -16.03 -13.77 27.86
CA GLU A 111 -16.91 -12.71 28.36
C GLU A 111 -17.67 -12.00 27.23
N ILE A 112 -17.08 -11.96 26.04
CA ILE A 112 -17.60 -11.25 24.88
C ILE A 112 -17.92 -12.25 23.78
N ALA A 113 -19.20 -12.34 23.40
CA ALA A 113 -19.64 -13.18 22.29
C ALA A 113 -18.97 -12.76 20.97
N ASN A 114 -18.50 -13.75 20.21
CA ASN A 114 -18.01 -13.49 18.85
C ASN A 114 -19.20 -13.25 17.91
N LEU A 115 -19.14 -12.17 17.13
CA LEU A 115 -20.20 -11.79 16.21
C LEU A 115 -20.18 -12.65 14.93
N ALA A 116 -19.01 -13.17 14.55
CA ALA A 116 -18.89 -14.03 13.38
C ALA A 116 -19.35 -15.45 13.69
N ASN A 117 -20.17 -16.02 12.82
CA ASN A 117 -20.72 -17.37 12.95
C ASN A 117 -20.31 -18.31 11.80
N ILE A 118 -19.60 -17.79 10.80
CA ILE A 118 -19.10 -18.54 9.65
C ILE A 118 -17.74 -17.99 9.17
N GLY A 119 -17.03 -18.77 8.37
CA GLY A 119 -15.74 -18.41 7.79
C GLY A 119 -14.62 -18.40 8.83
N ASP A 120 -13.53 -17.72 8.49
CA ASP A 120 -12.34 -17.64 9.35
C ASP A 120 -12.67 -16.97 10.68
N GLY A 121 -13.63 -16.05 10.66
CA GLY A 121 -14.13 -15.31 11.81
C GLY A 121 -14.65 -16.17 12.96
N VAL A 122 -14.96 -17.46 12.77
CA VAL A 122 -15.43 -18.33 13.87
C VAL A 122 -14.35 -18.58 14.91
N ARG A 123 -13.08 -18.63 14.49
CA ARG A 123 -11.94 -19.01 15.34
C ARG A 123 -11.11 -17.82 15.80
N ILE A 124 -11.43 -16.63 15.31
CA ILE A 124 -10.71 -15.40 15.63
C ILE A 124 -11.68 -14.26 15.93
N ARG A 125 -11.31 -13.42 16.90
CA ARG A 125 -12.04 -12.21 17.24
C ARG A 125 -11.22 -10.98 16.91
N ALA A 126 -11.88 -9.96 16.38
CA ALA A 126 -11.28 -8.65 16.19
C ALA A 126 -11.68 -7.72 17.34
N ASN A 127 -10.67 -7.17 18.01
CA ASN A 127 -10.81 -6.21 19.10
C ASN A 127 -10.44 -4.82 18.61
N GLU A 128 -11.30 -3.86 18.88
CA GLU A 128 -11.11 -2.47 18.47
C GLU A 128 -9.91 -1.83 19.18
N LYS A 129 -9.13 -1.06 18.42
CA LYS A 129 -7.99 -0.30 18.92
C LYS A 129 -8.15 1.17 18.54
N ASN A 130 -7.46 2.02 19.28
CA ASN A 130 -7.35 3.43 18.91
C ASN A 130 -6.61 3.56 17.58
N GLU A 131 -7.03 4.51 16.76
CA GLU A 131 -6.32 4.85 15.52
C GLU A 131 -4.91 5.33 15.85
N ALA A 132 -3.95 4.92 15.03
CA ALA A 132 -2.56 5.30 15.17
C ALA A 132 -2.41 6.82 14.98
N SER A 133 -1.61 7.44 15.85
CA SER A 133 -1.29 8.85 15.71
C SER A 133 -0.07 9.04 14.80
N GLY A 134 -0.01 10.15 14.05
CA GLY A 134 1.18 10.49 13.27
C GLY A 134 2.44 10.71 14.10
N THR A 135 2.33 10.73 15.43
CA THR A 135 3.41 10.86 16.41
C THR A 135 3.81 9.55 17.07
N ASP A 136 3.18 8.43 16.72
CA ASP A 136 3.52 7.13 17.30
C ASP A 136 4.94 6.71 16.91
N LYS A 137 5.74 6.38 17.93
CA LYS A 137 7.15 5.99 17.76
C LYS A 137 7.34 4.76 16.86
N ASP A 138 6.32 3.91 16.81
CA ASP A 138 6.35 2.66 16.06
C ASP A 138 5.78 2.79 14.64
N GLN A 139 5.37 4.00 14.20
CA GLN A 139 4.73 4.25 12.89
C GLN A 139 3.68 3.18 12.54
N LYS A 140 2.81 2.86 13.50
CA LYS A 140 1.78 1.84 13.31
C LYS A 140 0.80 2.30 12.24
N ILE A 141 0.51 1.43 11.29
CA ILE A 141 -0.60 1.62 10.36
C ILE A 141 -1.88 1.11 11.00
N ASP A 142 -2.99 1.75 10.70
CA ASP A 142 -4.30 1.27 11.12
C ASP A 142 -4.65 -0.01 10.35
N LEU A 143 -5.07 -1.04 11.09
CA LEU A 143 -5.44 -2.34 10.54
C LEU A 143 -6.91 -2.63 10.84
N PRO A 144 -7.81 -2.21 9.95
CA PRO A 144 -9.24 -2.30 10.16
C PRO A 144 -9.78 -3.73 10.06
N SER A 145 -10.91 -3.92 10.73
CA SER A 145 -11.70 -5.15 10.70
C SER A 145 -13.19 -4.83 10.67
N ALA A 146 -13.97 -5.68 10.02
CA ALA A 146 -15.41 -5.53 9.87
C ALA A 146 -16.13 -6.86 10.10
N TYR A 147 -17.18 -6.82 10.92
CA TYR A 147 -18.17 -7.89 11.00
C TYR A 147 -19.28 -7.60 9.99
N ILE A 148 -19.51 -8.54 9.08
CA ILE A 148 -20.35 -8.34 7.91
C ILE A 148 -21.36 -9.48 7.83
N ASN A 149 -22.64 -9.14 7.93
CA ASN A 149 -23.72 -10.05 7.65
C ASN A 149 -24.08 -9.97 6.17
N LEU A 150 -24.09 -11.13 5.49
CA LEU A 150 -24.49 -11.24 4.09
C LEU A 150 -25.90 -11.82 4.03
N ILE A 151 -26.79 -11.18 3.27
CA ILE A 151 -28.21 -11.56 3.17
C ILE A 151 -28.49 -11.92 1.72
N ASP A 152 -28.88 -13.17 1.45
CA ASP A 152 -29.18 -13.62 0.10
C ASP A 152 -30.41 -12.88 -0.46
N LYS A 153 -30.29 -12.29 -1.65
CA LYS A 153 -31.35 -11.48 -2.26
C LYS A 153 -32.56 -12.28 -2.71
N LYS A 154 -32.37 -13.56 -3.06
CA LYS A 154 -33.44 -14.43 -3.54
C LYS A 154 -34.29 -14.94 -2.38
N THR A 155 -33.64 -15.29 -1.26
CA THR A 155 -34.32 -15.94 -0.13
C THR A 155 -34.62 -14.98 1.02
N GLY A 156 -33.93 -13.84 1.08
CA GLY A 156 -34.00 -12.88 2.18
C GLY A 156 -33.39 -13.39 3.49
N LYS A 157 -32.71 -14.55 3.47
CA LYS A 157 -32.09 -15.15 4.65
C LYS A 157 -30.62 -14.70 4.78
N SER A 158 -30.15 -14.65 6.02
CA SER A 158 -28.72 -14.48 6.30
C SER A 158 -27.94 -15.70 5.82
N VAL A 159 -26.96 -15.47 4.95
CA VAL A 159 -25.92 -16.44 4.55
C VAL A 159 -24.96 -16.68 5.71
N GLY A 160 -24.71 -15.63 6.51
CA GLY A 160 -23.90 -15.69 7.71
C GLY A 160 -23.22 -14.36 8.01
N THR A 161 -22.69 -14.25 9.22
CA THR A 161 -21.86 -13.13 9.66
C THR A 161 -20.40 -13.53 9.63
N TYR A 162 -19.64 -12.85 8.78
CA TYR A 162 -18.22 -13.05 8.56
C TYR A 162 -17.40 -11.98 9.28
N LEU A 163 -16.16 -12.31 9.65
CA LEU A 163 -15.15 -11.34 10.03
C LEU A 163 -14.22 -11.09 8.84
N ALA A 164 -14.26 -9.90 8.25
CA ALA A 164 -13.30 -9.46 7.23
C ALA A 164 -12.25 -8.56 7.89
N SER A 165 -10.97 -8.90 7.78
CA SER A 165 -9.90 -8.18 8.47
C SER A 165 -8.66 -8.04 7.61
N ILE A 166 -8.01 -6.86 7.65
CA ILE A 166 -6.70 -6.67 7.01
C ILE A 166 -5.64 -7.59 7.64
N TRP A 167 -5.77 -7.96 8.91
CA TRP A 167 -4.84 -8.90 9.56
C TRP A 167 -4.81 -10.25 8.85
N LEU A 168 -5.98 -10.76 8.45
CA LEU A 168 -6.08 -11.97 7.64
C LEU A 168 -5.40 -11.77 6.28
N SER A 169 -5.51 -10.54 5.74
CA SER A 169 -4.82 -10.09 4.52
C SER A 169 -3.31 -10.03 4.59
N LEU A 170 -2.75 -9.82 5.78
CA LEU A 170 -1.30 -9.77 5.98
C LEU A 170 -0.72 -11.14 6.31
N SER A 171 -1.49 -12.01 6.99
CA SER A 171 -1.03 -13.33 7.41
C SER A 171 -1.13 -14.41 6.33
N SER A 172 -1.94 -14.19 5.29
CA SER A 172 -2.14 -15.15 4.20
C SER A 172 -1.87 -14.51 2.84
N LEU A 173 -1.20 -15.26 1.96
CA LEU A 173 -0.95 -14.88 0.56
C LEU A 173 -2.24 -14.85 -0.28
N LYS A 174 -3.29 -15.55 0.17
CA LYS A 174 -4.65 -15.50 -0.40
C LYS A 174 -5.66 -15.30 0.73
N PRO A 175 -5.91 -14.06 1.13
CA PRO A 175 -6.71 -13.78 2.31
C PRO A 175 -8.18 -13.59 1.98
N THR A 176 -8.69 -14.50 1.15
CA THR A 176 -10.07 -14.47 0.74
C THR A 176 -10.85 -15.53 1.50
N GLN A 177 -12.06 -15.17 1.89
CA GLN A 177 -13.02 -16.09 2.49
C GLN A 177 -14.06 -16.44 1.44
N SER A 178 -14.25 -17.75 1.25
CA SER A 178 -15.30 -18.24 0.36
C SER A 178 -16.68 -17.94 0.97
N VAL A 179 -17.48 -17.18 0.23
CA VAL A 179 -18.91 -16.99 0.44
C VAL A 179 -19.65 -17.88 -0.54
N ILE A 180 -20.53 -18.73 -0.02
CA ILE A 180 -21.34 -19.64 -0.83
C ILE A 180 -22.80 -19.34 -0.52
N THR A 181 -23.54 -18.90 -1.52
CA THR A 181 -25.00 -18.70 -1.44
C THR A 181 -25.74 -20.03 -1.56
N GLU A 182 -27.02 -20.07 -1.17
CA GLU A 182 -27.83 -21.31 -1.22
C GLU A 182 -27.96 -21.87 -2.65
N ASP A 183 -27.86 -21.02 -3.67
CA ASP A 183 -27.88 -21.42 -5.09
C ASP A 183 -26.52 -21.93 -5.62
N GLY A 184 -25.51 -22.04 -4.75
CA GLY A 184 -24.18 -22.56 -5.07
C GLY A 184 -23.24 -21.54 -5.71
N THR A 185 -23.63 -20.26 -5.82
CA THR A 185 -22.73 -19.21 -6.30
C THR A 185 -21.59 -19.02 -5.31
N LYS A 186 -20.35 -19.23 -5.77
CA LYS A 186 -19.15 -19.07 -4.96
C LYS A 186 -18.46 -17.75 -5.28
N THR A 187 -18.35 -16.90 -4.26
CA THR A 187 -17.65 -15.62 -4.33
C THR A 187 -16.54 -15.60 -3.28
N GLU A 188 -15.41 -14.99 -3.58
CA GLU A 188 -14.31 -14.79 -2.64
C GLU A 188 -14.38 -13.37 -2.07
N MET A 189 -14.44 -13.23 -0.75
CA MET A 189 -14.54 -11.95 -0.05
C MET A 189 -13.21 -11.61 0.64
N ALA A 190 -12.74 -10.37 0.52
CA ALA A 190 -11.60 -9.87 1.30
C ALA A 190 -11.76 -8.40 1.66
N LEU A 191 -11.44 -8.04 2.90
CA LEU A 191 -11.11 -6.66 3.26
C LEU A 191 -9.62 -6.48 2.96
N ARG A 192 -9.28 -5.56 2.06
CA ARG A 192 -7.91 -5.36 1.55
C ARG A 192 -7.57 -3.89 1.41
N PHE A 193 -6.27 -3.57 1.30
CA PHE A 193 -5.85 -2.24 0.90
C PHE A 193 -6.37 -1.92 -0.51
N LYS A 194 -6.67 -0.65 -0.74
CA LYS A 194 -7.18 -0.18 -2.03
C LYS A 194 -6.20 -0.53 -3.14
N ARG A 195 -6.69 -1.18 -4.20
CA ARG A 195 -5.85 -1.56 -5.34
C ARG A 195 -5.92 -0.51 -6.45
N SER A 196 -4.75 -0.13 -6.97
CA SER A 196 -4.61 0.69 -8.17
C SER A 196 -4.02 -0.16 -9.29
N TYR A 197 -4.87 -0.55 -10.24
CA TYR A 197 -4.45 -1.34 -11.41
C TYR A 197 -3.63 -0.50 -12.40
N LYS A 198 -2.72 -1.18 -13.09
CA LYS A 198 -1.79 -0.63 -14.07
C LYS A 198 -2.08 -1.21 -15.45
N PRO A 199 -1.76 -0.46 -16.53
CA PRO A 199 -1.92 -0.93 -17.90
C PRO A 199 -0.81 -1.92 -18.34
N PHE A 200 0.08 -2.30 -17.42
CA PHE A 200 1.17 -3.24 -17.62
C PHE A 200 1.18 -4.26 -16.47
N SER A 201 1.78 -5.41 -16.71
CA SER A 201 2.00 -6.45 -15.71
C SER A 201 3.48 -6.68 -15.44
N MET A 202 3.77 -7.13 -14.23
CA MET A 202 5.09 -7.58 -13.80
C MET A 202 5.00 -9.02 -13.33
N GLU A 203 5.81 -9.87 -13.93
CA GLU A 203 6.02 -11.26 -13.52
C GLU A 203 7.35 -11.37 -12.78
N LEU A 204 7.38 -12.02 -11.62
CA LEU A 204 8.63 -12.31 -10.92
C LEU A 204 9.21 -13.62 -11.46
N ILE A 205 10.24 -13.51 -12.31
CA ILE A 205 10.95 -14.68 -12.84
C ILE A 205 11.81 -15.31 -11.74
N GLU A 206 12.55 -14.49 -11.01
CA GLU A 206 13.51 -14.97 -10.01
C GLU A 206 13.73 -13.94 -8.91
N PHE A 207 13.55 -14.37 -7.67
CA PHE A 207 14.01 -13.65 -6.50
C PHE A 207 15.32 -14.23 -5.98
N LYS A 208 16.34 -13.39 -5.81
CA LYS A 208 17.61 -13.76 -5.19
C LYS A 208 17.79 -13.00 -3.89
N HIS A 209 18.15 -13.72 -2.85
CA HIS A 209 18.47 -13.18 -1.53
C HIS A 209 19.81 -13.74 -1.09
N GLU A 210 20.83 -12.89 -1.05
CA GLU A 210 22.14 -13.19 -0.50
C GLU A 210 22.21 -12.74 0.96
N ARG A 211 22.69 -13.63 1.83
CA ARG A 211 22.96 -13.34 3.25
C ARG A 211 24.45 -13.23 3.50
N TYR A 212 24.86 -12.49 4.53
CA TYR A 212 26.24 -12.55 4.99
C TYR A 212 26.54 -13.93 5.57
N LEU A 213 27.68 -14.51 5.20
CA LEU A 213 28.15 -15.81 5.69
C LEU A 213 28.09 -15.86 7.23
N GLY A 214 27.43 -16.89 7.76
CA GLY A 214 27.31 -17.09 9.21
C GLY A 214 26.28 -16.19 9.92
N THR A 215 25.48 -15.42 9.18
CA THR A 215 24.40 -14.59 9.77
C THR A 215 23.10 -14.75 8.99
N ASN A 216 21.98 -14.34 9.61
CA ASN A 216 20.71 -14.17 8.93
C ASN A 216 20.54 -12.77 8.31
N THR A 217 21.57 -11.93 8.34
CA THR A 217 21.51 -10.55 7.85
C THR A 217 21.50 -10.53 6.32
N PRO A 218 20.50 -9.89 5.69
CA PRO A 218 20.47 -9.73 4.24
C PRO A 218 21.65 -8.88 3.78
N LYS A 219 22.43 -9.40 2.83
CA LYS A 219 23.54 -8.69 2.18
C LYS A 219 23.05 -7.97 0.93
N ASN A 220 22.28 -8.66 0.11
CA ASN A 220 21.71 -8.10 -1.11
C ASN A 220 20.49 -8.91 -1.52
N PHE A 221 19.50 -8.26 -2.11
CA PHE A 221 18.39 -8.96 -2.72
C PHE A 221 17.98 -8.27 -4.01
N SER A 222 17.58 -9.10 -4.98
CA SER A 222 17.24 -8.65 -6.32
C SER A 222 16.10 -9.45 -6.89
N SER A 223 15.25 -8.78 -7.66
CA SER A 223 14.10 -9.34 -8.34
C SER A 223 14.32 -9.25 -9.85
N LYS A 224 14.46 -10.39 -10.52
CA LYS A 224 14.40 -10.46 -11.97
C LYS A 224 12.94 -10.51 -12.37
N ILE A 225 12.47 -9.45 -13.02
CA ILE A 225 11.07 -9.30 -13.41
C ILE A 225 10.92 -9.26 -14.93
N LYS A 226 9.80 -9.77 -15.43
CA LYS A 226 9.38 -9.58 -16.82
C LYS A 226 8.24 -8.57 -16.84
N LEU A 227 8.50 -7.44 -17.50
CA LEU A 227 7.55 -6.37 -17.70
C LEU A 227 6.83 -6.60 -19.02
N SER A 228 5.50 -6.62 -18.99
CA SER A 228 4.67 -6.75 -20.19
C SER A 228 3.68 -5.59 -20.27
N ASN A 229 3.74 -4.82 -21.35
CA ASN A 229 2.82 -3.73 -21.65
C ASN A 229 2.32 -3.86 -23.09
N GLU A 230 1.09 -4.34 -23.25
CA GLU A 230 0.48 -4.57 -24.56
C GLU A 230 0.25 -3.26 -25.33
N SER A 231 -0.06 -2.17 -24.63
CA SER A 231 -0.34 -0.86 -25.26
C SER A 231 0.90 -0.26 -25.91
N LEU A 232 2.08 -0.56 -25.37
CA LEU A 232 3.37 -0.12 -25.90
C LEU A 232 4.11 -1.21 -26.69
N ASN A 233 3.49 -2.38 -26.86
CA ASN A 233 4.10 -3.58 -27.45
C ASN A 233 5.48 -3.90 -26.83
N GLU A 234 5.60 -3.73 -25.51
CA GLU A 234 6.83 -3.91 -24.77
C GLU A 234 6.76 -5.19 -23.96
N ASN A 235 7.76 -6.06 -24.13
CA ASN A 235 7.93 -7.25 -23.32
C ASN A 235 9.43 -7.47 -23.08
N ARG A 236 9.90 -7.20 -21.87
CA ARG A 236 11.33 -7.29 -21.54
C ARG A 236 11.57 -7.74 -20.10
N GLU A 237 12.72 -8.35 -19.91
CA GLU A 237 13.23 -8.66 -18.58
C GLU A 237 14.05 -7.48 -18.03
N THR A 238 13.94 -7.24 -16.74
CA THR A 238 14.76 -6.26 -16.04
C THR A 238 15.05 -6.73 -14.61
N LEU A 239 16.17 -6.25 -14.07
CA LEU A 239 16.62 -6.59 -12.73
C LEU A 239 16.40 -5.38 -11.82
N ILE A 240 15.60 -5.56 -10.78
CA ILE A 240 15.46 -4.57 -9.70
C ILE A 240 16.35 -5.05 -8.55
N SER A 241 17.20 -4.16 -8.03
CA SER A 241 18.04 -4.43 -6.86
C SER A 241 18.07 -3.21 -5.94
N MET A 242 18.58 -3.36 -4.72
CA MET A 242 18.52 -2.33 -3.67
C MET A 242 19.00 -0.94 -4.11
N ASN A 243 20.03 -0.87 -4.97
CA ASN A 243 20.59 0.39 -5.48
C ASN A 243 20.31 0.63 -6.97
N ASN A 244 19.52 -0.23 -7.60
CA ASN A 244 19.14 -0.11 -9.00
C ASN A 244 17.63 -0.33 -9.15
N PRO A 245 16.82 0.70 -8.84
CA PRO A 245 15.37 0.63 -8.98
C PRO A 245 14.97 0.68 -10.46
N LEU A 246 13.84 0.07 -10.79
CA LEU A 246 13.23 0.25 -12.10
C LEU A 246 12.47 1.58 -12.13
N ARG A 247 12.70 2.39 -13.17
CA ARG A 247 11.86 3.56 -13.48
C ARG A 247 11.01 3.25 -14.69
N TYR A 248 9.70 3.30 -14.54
CA TYR A 248 8.76 2.97 -15.60
C TYR A 248 7.44 3.74 -15.43
N ASP A 249 6.88 4.25 -16.52
CA ASP A 249 5.60 4.97 -16.54
C ASP A 249 5.49 6.14 -15.53
N GLY A 250 6.60 6.85 -15.31
CA GLY A 250 6.66 7.95 -14.33
C GLY A 250 6.71 7.52 -12.86
N GLU A 251 6.86 6.22 -12.61
CA GLU A 251 6.96 5.62 -11.28
C GLU A 251 8.34 5.00 -11.07
N THR A 252 8.75 4.87 -9.81
CA THR A 252 9.99 4.20 -9.44
C THR A 252 9.68 3.03 -8.52
N PHE A 253 10.14 1.84 -8.93
CA PHE A 253 9.97 0.56 -8.25
C PHE A 253 11.24 0.23 -7.49
N TYR A 254 11.18 0.41 -6.18
CA TYR A 254 12.25 0.11 -5.24
C TYR A 254 12.07 -1.26 -4.64
N GLN A 255 13.19 -1.93 -4.40
CA GLN A 255 13.20 -3.17 -3.67
C GLN A 255 13.01 -2.84 -2.16
N SER A 256 11.83 -3.11 -1.61
CA SER A 256 11.48 -2.74 -0.22
C SER A 256 11.52 -3.92 0.75
N GLY A 257 11.17 -5.11 0.29
CA GLY A 257 11.19 -6.32 1.12
C GLY A 257 10.98 -7.59 0.31
N PHE A 258 10.67 -8.68 1.01
CA PHE A 258 10.42 -9.99 0.44
C PHE A 258 9.45 -10.78 1.31
N LEU A 259 8.79 -11.77 0.71
CA LEU A 259 7.86 -12.64 1.40
C LEU A 259 8.61 -13.67 2.28
N PRO A 260 7.99 -14.17 3.36
CA PRO A 260 8.58 -15.22 4.18
C PRO A 260 9.03 -16.43 3.35
N ASN A 261 10.17 -17.02 3.75
CA ASN A 261 10.80 -18.15 3.05
C ASN A 261 11.24 -17.83 1.61
N ASP A 262 11.59 -16.57 1.32
CA ASP A 262 12.09 -16.11 0.02
C ASP A 262 11.13 -16.43 -1.15
N LYS A 263 9.82 -16.51 -0.86
CA LYS A 263 8.77 -16.91 -1.82
C LYS A 263 8.30 -15.79 -2.75
N GLY A 264 8.88 -14.61 -2.67
CA GLY A 264 8.53 -13.50 -3.52
C GLY A 264 9.08 -12.16 -3.03
N THR A 265 8.74 -11.12 -3.78
CA THR A 265 9.28 -9.77 -3.63
C THR A 265 8.20 -8.78 -3.20
N ILE A 266 8.60 -7.77 -2.43
CA ILE A 266 7.77 -6.60 -2.13
C ILE A 266 8.48 -5.38 -2.70
N LEU A 267 7.89 -4.81 -3.74
CA LEU A 267 8.37 -3.59 -4.37
C LEU A 267 7.61 -2.39 -3.80
N GLN A 268 8.32 -1.37 -3.34
CA GLN A 268 7.71 -0.07 -3.04
C GLN A 268 7.69 0.74 -4.33
N VAL A 269 6.52 1.26 -4.66
CA VAL A 269 6.28 2.02 -5.89
C VAL A 269 5.96 3.45 -5.51
N VAL A 270 6.77 4.38 -6.03
CA VAL A 270 6.64 5.80 -5.72
C VAL A 270 6.49 6.58 -7.01
N ARG A 271 5.43 7.40 -7.06
CA ARG A 271 5.26 8.46 -8.06
C ARG A 271 5.39 9.79 -7.36
N ASN A 272 6.52 10.47 -7.54
CA ASN A 272 6.76 11.79 -6.96
C ASN A 272 6.94 12.83 -8.09
N PRO A 273 5.97 13.73 -8.34
CA PRO A 273 6.12 14.79 -9.33
C PRO A 273 7.12 15.88 -8.91
N GLY A 274 7.34 16.06 -7.60
CA GLY A 274 8.23 17.06 -7.01
C GLY A 274 9.69 16.61 -6.90
N TRP A 275 10.06 15.45 -7.41
CA TRP A 275 11.38 14.83 -7.19
C TRP A 275 12.57 15.71 -7.62
N ILE A 276 12.37 16.63 -8.58
CA ILE A 276 13.42 17.53 -9.07
C ILE A 276 13.62 18.78 -8.19
N MET A 277 12.62 19.15 -7.38
CA MET A 277 12.62 20.40 -6.62
C MET A 277 13.77 20.49 -5.59
N PRO A 278 14.11 19.44 -4.83
CA PRO A 278 15.26 19.49 -3.92
C PRO A 278 16.58 19.75 -4.66
N TYR A 279 16.77 19.16 -5.84
CA TYR A 279 17.97 19.38 -6.65
C TYR A 279 18.06 20.83 -7.14
N LEU A 280 16.95 21.39 -7.62
CA LEU A 280 16.91 22.78 -8.06
C LEU A 280 17.14 23.76 -6.88
N SER A 281 16.57 23.46 -5.71
CA SER A 281 16.85 24.21 -4.48
C SER A 281 18.34 24.23 -4.14
N CYS A 282 18.98 23.05 -4.09
CA CYS A 282 20.41 22.93 -3.82
C CYS A 282 21.25 23.73 -4.83
N LEU A 283 20.88 23.73 -6.12
CA LEU A 283 21.55 24.51 -7.15
C LEU A 283 21.42 26.02 -6.88
N VAL A 284 20.23 26.50 -6.57
CA VAL A 284 19.97 27.93 -6.28
C VAL A 284 20.74 28.39 -5.03
N VAL A 285 20.74 27.58 -3.97
CA VAL A 285 21.52 27.87 -2.75
C VAL A 285 23.02 27.91 -3.06
N SER A 286 23.53 26.88 -3.76
CA SER A 286 24.95 26.79 -4.12
C SER A 286 25.41 27.98 -4.96
N PHE A 287 24.61 28.36 -5.96
CA PHE A 287 24.88 29.53 -6.79
C PHE A 287 24.86 30.83 -5.98
N GLY A 288 23.90 30.99 -5.07
CA GLY A 288 23.83 32.13 -4.16
C GLY A 288 25.07 32.25 -3.26
N MET A 289 25.56 31.13 -2.73
CA MET A 289 26.79 31.09 -1.94
C MET A 289 28.03 31.42 -2.76
N LEU A 290 28.14 30.91 -3.99
CA LEU A 290 29.25 31.21 -4.90
C LEU A 290 29.32 32.71 -5.24
N LEU A 291 28.18 33.33 -5.57
CA LEU A 291 28.12 34.77 -5.82
C LEU A 291 28.51 35.58 -4.59
N HIS A 292 27.97 35.22 -3.42
CA HIS A 292 28.28 35.91 -2.16
C HIS A 292 29.78 35.83 -1.83
N PHE A 293 30.36 34.63 -1.95
CA PHE A 293 31.78 34.41 -1.76
C PHE A 293 32.62 35.20 -2.77
N GLY A 294 32.26 35.18 -4.06
CA GLY A 294 32.96 35.92 -5.11
C GLY A 294 32.95 37.43 -4.90
N MET A 295 31.82 37.99 -4.46
CA MET A 295 31.71 39.42 -4.11
C MET A 295 32.62 39.79 -2.93
N HIS A 296 32.64 38.97 -1.88
CA HIS A 296 33.51 39.16 -0.73
C HIS A 296 34.99 39.03 -1.10
N LEU A 297 35.34 38.02 -1.90
CA LEU A 297 36.70 37.80 -2.37
C LEU A 297 37.20 38.97 -3.21
N ASN A 298 36.42 39.46 -4.17
CA ASN A 298 36.77 40.62 -4.99
C ASN A 298 36.96 41.87 -4.12
N THR A 299 36.08 42.09 -3.14
CA THR A 299 36.20 43.21 -2.21
C THR A 299 37.46 43.11 -1.35
N PHE A 300 37.79 41.91 -0.87
CA PHE A 300 39.02 41.64 -0.12
C PHE A 300 40.28 41.87 -0.96
N LEU A 301 40.32 41.35 -2.19
CA LEU A 301 41.45 41.53 -3.11
C LEU A 301 41.68 43.01 -3.44
N LYS A 302 40.62 43.78 -3.70
CA LYS A 302 40.70 45.23 -3.92
C LYS A 302 41.27 45.97 -2.71
N LYS A 303 40.80 45.66 -1.49
CA LYS A 303 41.32 46.28 -0.26
C LYS A 303 42.80 45.97 -0.03
N ARG A 304 43.22 44.72 -0.31
CA ARG A 304 44.62 44.31 -0.16
C ARG A 304 45.53 44.95 -1.21
N ALA A 305 45.07 45.10 -2.45
CA ALA A 305 45.81 45.80 -3.50
C ALA A 305 46.06 47.28 -3.16
N ILE A 306 45.06 47.97 -2.59
CA ILE A 306 45.19 49.37 -2.14
C ILE A 306 46.15 49.49 -0.94
N SER A 307 46.15 48.52 -0.01
CA SER A 307 47.04 48.54 1.16
C SER A 307 48.51 48.24 0.83
N ASN A 308 48.79 47.66 -0.34
CA ASN A 308 50.14 47.30 -0.79
C ASN A 308 50.73 48.29 -1.81
N ALA A 309 49.97 49.32 -2.18
CA ALA A 309 50.36 50.42 -3.05
C ALA A 309 50.65 51.67 -2.22
#